data_AF-A0A3M0FYM9-F1
#
_entry.id   AF-A0A3M0FYM9-F1
#
_cell.length_a   1.000
_cell.length_b   1.000
_cell.length_c   1.000
_cell.angle_alpha   90.00
_cell.angle_beta   90.00
_cell.angle_gamma   90.00
#
_symmetry.space_group_name_H-M   'P 1'
#
loop_
_entity.id
_entity.type
_entity.pdbx_description
1 polymer ?
#
loop_
_entity_poly.entity_id
_entity_poly.type
_entity_poly.pdbx_seq_one_letter_code
_entity_poly.pdbx_strand_id
1 'polypeptide(L)'
;MTRKVFTRKKQPADTPPPEFIEVPANVPNNLIPVAEEISRVEESARHSAQVQFEAAKSWHYWNLSLGVPASVFGLLAGGAAFTEALPSWLIGTGALIGAALAGTMTVLGAERRATRAKICANTFHDIQDDARRLLTIDLATMKLDEAHAALTSLCDRYKETRQTADAPARRFYQRALRNLREGGQQFAIDEAKKNKKDSAPTPVDPPALVPMDPTYSANPNKEN
;
A
#
# COMPACT_ATOMS: atom_id res chain seq x y z
N MET A 1 26.76 13.42 13.59
CA MET A 1 25.35 13.01 13.42
C MET A 1 25.26 12.10 12.19
N THR A 2 25.36 10.78 12.39
CA THR A 2 25.46 9.82 11.29
C THR A 2 24.09 9.16 11.09
N ARG A 3 23.43 9.47 9.97
CA ARG A 3 22.11 8.93 9.61
C ARG A 3 22.27 7.44 9.32
N LYS A 4 21.84 6.56 10.24
CA LYS A 4 21.72 5.12 9.96
C LYS A 4 20.69 4.96 8.84
N VAL A 5 21.17 4.68 7.64
CA VAL A 5 20.33 4.21 6.54
C VAL A 5 19.82 2.83 6.98
N PHE A 6 18.54 2.76 7.35
CA PHE A 6 17.85 1.49 7.53
C PHE A 6 17.77 0.81 6.17
N THR A 7 18.78 0.04 5.82
CA THR A 7 18.70 -0.95 4.75
C THR A 7 17.65 -1.97 5.17
N ARG A 8 16.48 -1.89 4.52
CA ARG A 8 15.38 -2.84 4.69
C ARG A 8 15.91 -4.24 4.37
N LYS A 9 16.17 -5.05 5.39
CA LYS A 9 16.43 -6.48 5.22
C LYS A 9 15.21 -7.04 4.50
N LYS A 10 15.43 -7.64 3.33
CA LYS A 10 14.37 -8.33 2.59
C LYS A 10 13.93 -9.52 3.45
N GLN A 11 12.76 -9.42 4.05
CA GLN A 11 12.15 -10.48 4.86
C GLN A 11 12.11 -11.76 4.02
N PRO A 12 12.68 -12.89 4.47
CA PRO A 12 12.33 -14.19 3.89
C PRO A 12 10.93 -14.52 4.42
N ALA A 13 9.93 -14.50 3.54
CA ALA A 13 8.54 -14.67 3.97
C ALA A 13 7.92 -15.89 3.29
N ASP A 14 7.99 -17.04 3.97
CA ASP A 14 7.17 -18.24 3.69
C ASP A 14 5.69 -18.04 4.07
N THR A 15 5.29 -16.83 4.47
CA THR A 15 3.89 -16.41 4.53
C THR A 15 3.76 -15.00 3.94
N PRO A 16 2.95 -14.80 2.88
CA PRO A 16 2.64 -13.46 2.42
C PRO A 16 2.01 -12.67 3.57
N PRO A 17 2.29 -11.36 3.66
CA PRO A 17 1.68 -10.54 4.68
C PRO A 17 0.15 -10.58 4.61
N PRO A 18 -0.55 -10.36 5.73
CA PRO A 18 -2.01 -10.40 5.76
C PRO A 18 -2.56 -9.46 4.69
N GLU A 19 -3.45 -9.99 3.85
CA GLU A 19 -4.01 -9.29 2.70
C GLU A 19 -5.11 -8.30 3.11
N PHE A 20 -5.61 -8.42 4.34
CA PHE A 20 -6.66 -7.58 4.90
C PHE A 20 -6.48 -7.41 6.41
N ILE A 21 -7.18 -6.43 6.98
CA ILE A 21 -7.20 -6.18 8.43
C ILE A 21 -8.25 -7.06 9.09
N GLU A 22 -7.84 -7.89 10.03
CA GLU A 22 -8.78 -8.73 10.77
C GLU A 22 -9.74 -7.89 11.62
N VAL A 23 -11.01 -8.30 11.66
CA VAL A 23 -12.03 -7.65 12.49
C VAL A 23 -11.64 -7.81 13.97
N PRO A 24 -11.51 -6.71 14.73
CA PRO A 24 -11.16 -6.79 16.14
C PRO A 24 -12.19 -7.54 16.98
N ALA A 25 -11.74 -8.36 17.95
CA ALA A 25 -12.62 -9.16 18.80
C ALA A 25 -13.56 -8.35 19.71
N ASN A 26 -13.30 -7.05 19.87
CA ASN A 26 -14.12 -6.11 20.64
C ASN A 26 -15.28 -5.50 19.84
N VAL A 27 -15.43 -5.82 18.55
CA VAL A 27 -16.57 -5.36 17.74
C VAL A 27 -17.82 -6.16 18.13
N PRO A 28 -18.95 -5.51 18.44
CA PRO A 28 -20.19 -6.20 18.81
C PRO A 28 -20.77 -6.96 17.61
N ASN A 29 -21.46 -8.07 17.88
CA ASN A 29 -21.90 -9.03 16.84
C ASN A 29 -22.78 -8.42 15.74
N ASN A 30 -23.57 -7.39 16.07
CA ASN A 30 -24.42 -6.68 15.10
C ASN A 30 -23.62 -5.79 14.12
N LEU A 31 -22.37 -5.44 14.45
CA LEU A 31 -21.49 -4.63 13.61
C LEU A 31 -20.51 -5.46 12.77
N ILE A 32 -20.45 -6.79 12.96
CA ILE A 32 -19.53 -7.67 12.21
C ILE A 32 -19.67 -7.50 10.69
N PRO A 33 -20.88 -7.49 10.08
CA PRO A 33 -21.00 -7.31 8.64
C PRO A 33 -20.47 -5.96 8.14
N VAL A 34 -20.65 -4.90 8.94
CA VAL A 34 -20.12 -3.56 8.66
C VAL A 34 -18.60 -3.56 8.78
N ALA A 35 -18.06 -4.23 9.80
CA ALA A 35 -16.62 -4.36 10.02
C ALA A 35 -15.92 -5.07 8.86
N GLU A 36 -16.49 -6.19 8.40
CA GLU A 36 -15.97 -6.92 7.24
C GLU A 36 -15.98 -6.06 5.98
N GLU A 37 -17.05 -5.29 5.75
CA GLU A 37 -17.12 -4.43 4.59
C GLU A 37 -16.13 -3.26 4.66
N ILE A 38 -15.92 -2.66 5.84
CA ILE A 38 -14.87 -1.66 6.05
C ILE A 38 -13.49 -2.26 5.73
N SER A 39 -13.22 -3.50 6.16
CA SER A 39 -11.96 -4.19 5.82
C SER A 39 -11.81 -4.40 4.30
N ARG A 40 -12.87 -4.77 3.59
CA ARG A 40 -12.83 -4.92 2.12
C ARG A 40 -12.57 -3.58 1.40
N VAL A 41 -13.16 -2.50 1.92
CA VAL A 41 -12.94 -1.14 1.41
C VAL A 41 -11.50 -0.69 1.67
N GLU A 42 -10.95 -0.95 2.86
CA GLU A 42 -9.54 -0.69 3.19
C GLU A 42 -8.61 -1.42 2.21
N GLU A 43 -8.81 -2.72 2.00
CA GLU A 43 -8.01 -3.52 1.08
C GLU A 43 -8.09 -2.98 -0.35
N SER A 44 -9.31 -2.69 -0.83
CA SER A 44 -9.55 -2.14 -2.16
C SER A 44 -8.87 -0.78 -2.35
N ALA A 45 -8.93 0.08 -1.33
CA ALA A 45 -8.27 1.39 -1.30
C ALA A 45 -6.75 1.25 -1.31
N ARG A 46 -6.19 0.33 -0.50
CA ARG A 46 -4.76 0.01 -0.44
C ARG A 46 -4.20 -0.41 -1.80
N HIS A 47 -4.87 -1.37 -2.44
CA HIS A 47 -4.50 -1.82 -3.79
C HIS A 47 -4.60 -0.68 -4.81
N SER A 48 -5.69 0.09 -4.79
CA SER A 48 -5.90 1.21 -5.72
C SER A 48 -4.88 2.32 -5.54
N ALA A 49 -4.55 2.68 -4.29
CA ALA A 49 -3.52 3.66 -3.96
C ALA A 49 -2.16 3.24 -4.53
N GLN A 50 -1.75 2.00 -4.27
CA GLN A 50 -0.45 1.50 -4.72
C GLN A 50 -0.34 1.45 -6.25
N VAL A 51 -1.43 1.08 -6.94
CA VAL A 51 -1.49 1.11 -8.41
C VAL A 51 -1.31 2.54 -8.95
N GLN A 52 -1.99 3.51 -8.35
CA GLN A 52 -1.89 4.91 -8.75
C GLN A 52 -0.52 5.52 -8.42
N PHE A 53 0.13 5.14 -7.30
CA PHE A 53 1.52 5.55 -7.01
C PHE A 53 2.51 5.02 -8.07
N GLU A 54 2.38 3.75 -8.48
CA GLU A 54 3.25 3.20 -9.54
C GLU A 54 2.98 3.81 -10.91
N ALA A 55 1.73 4.19 -11.20
CA ALA A 55 1.39 4.98 -12.38
C ALA A 55 2.02 6.37 -12.33
N ALA A 56 1.91 7.08 -11.19
CA ALA A 56 2.48 8.40 -10.99
C ALA A 56 4.01 8.41 -11.18
N LYS A 57 4.72 7.46 -10.55
CA LYS A 57 6.18 7.30 -10.72
C LYS A 57 6.56 7.09 -12.17
N SER A 58 5.80 6.25 -12.88
CA SER A 58 6.09 5.92 -14.27
C SER A 58 5.88 7.13 -15.19
N TRP A 59 4.78 7.87 -15.02
CA TRP A 59 4.52 9.08 -15.81
C TRP A 59 5.50 10.20 -15.50
N HIS A 60 5.91 10.34 -14.24
CA HIS A 60 6.96 11.27 -13.86
C HIS A 60 8.30 10.92 -14.52
N TYR A 61 8.65 9.63 -14.57
CA TYR A 61 9.82 9.16 -15.29
C TYR A 61 9.74 9.49 -16.80
N TRP A 62 8.60 9.24 -17.44
CA TRP A 62 8.39 9.59 -18.85
C TRP A 62 8.57 11.09 -19.09
N ASN A 63 7.98 11.93 -18.23
CA ASN A 63 8.11 13.38 -18.30
C ASN A 63 9.57 13.83 -18.24
N LEU A 64 10.35 13.32 -17.27
CA LEU A 64 11.77 13.68 -17.14
C LEU A 64 12.61 13.09 -18.29
N SER A 65 12.36 11.85 -18.70
CA SER A 65 13.13 11.17 -19.74
C SER A 65 13.00 11.82 -21.11
N LEU A 66 11.87 12.51 -21.39
CA LEU A 66 11.66 13.25 -22.63
C LEU A 66 12.01 14.73 -22.47
N GLY A 67 11.60 15.34 -21.35
CA GLY A 67 11.78 16.76 -21.09
C GLY A 67 13.24 17.16 -20.94
N VAL A 68 14.04 16.40 -20.17
CA VAL A 68 15.45 16.75 -19.94
C VAL A 68 16.26 16.73 -21.24
N PRO A 69 16.21 15.65 -22.07
CA PRO A 69 16.92 15.68 -23.35
C PRO A 69 16.38 16.75 -24.30
N ALA A 70 15.06 16.97 -24.35
CA ALA A 70 14.48 18.05 -25.16
C ALA A 70 15.04 19.43 -24.79
N SER A 71 15.14 19.72 -23.49
CA SER A 71 15.73 20.97 -22.99
C SER A 71 17.21 21.09 -23.31
N VAL A 72 17.99 20.00 -23.19
CA VAL A 72 19.42 20.00 -23.54
C VAL A 72 19.62 20.27 -25.03
N PHE A 73 18.89 19.57 -25.91
CA PHE A 73 18.98 19.81 -27.35
C PHE A 73 18.52 21.21 -27.76
N GLY A 74 17.44 21.71 -27.16
CA GLY A 74 16.96 23.07 -27.39
C GLY A 74 17.99 24.12 -26.96
N LEU A 75 18.62 23.94 -25.80
CA LEU A 75 19.66 24.84 -25.29
C LEU A 75 20.92 24.80 -26.17
N LEU A 76 21.40 23.61 -26.53
CA LEU A 76 22.58 23.46 -27.38
C LEU A 76 22.35 24.02 -28.78
N ALA A 77 21.21 23.73 -29.39
CA ALA A 77 20.88 24.27 -30.72
C ALA A 77 20.69 25.79 -30.69
N GLY A 78 19.96 26.30 -29.69
CA GLY A 78 19.75 27.74 -29.51
C GLY A 78 21.03 28.51 -29.23
N GLY A 79 21.92 27.98 -28.38
CA GLY A 79 23.22 28.60 -28.07
C GLY A 79 24.24 28.49 -29.20
N ALA A 80 24.30 27.34 -29.87
CA ALA A 80 25.22 27.13 -31.00
C ALA A 80 24.87 28.01 -32.21
N ALA A 81 23.60 28.40 -32.36
CA ALA A 81 23.16 29.30 -33.43
C ALA A 81 23.84 30.67 -33.40
N PHE A 82 24.35 31.13 -32.25
CA PHE A 82 25.02 32.42 -32.10
C PHE A 82 26.56 32.36 -32.13
N THR A 83 27.14 31.16 -31.97
CA THR A 83 28.58 31.03 -31.72
C THR A 83 29.35 30.49 -32.93
N GLU A 84 28.64 30.12 -34.01
CA GLU A 84 29.19 29.40 -35.19
C GLU A 84 30.02 28.15 -34.82
N ALA A 85 29.94 27.70 -33.55
CA ALA A 85 30.81 26.68 -32.98
C ALA A 85 30.49 25.27 -33.51
N LEU A 86 29.32 25.09 -34.14
CA LEU A 86 28.87 23.84 -34.72
C LEU A 86 28.37 24.05 -36.15
N PRO A 87 28.57 23.05 -37.05
CA PRO A 87 27.95 23.02 -38.36
C PRO A 87 26.43 23.20 -38.30
N SER A 88 25.87 23.95 -39.25
CA SER A 88 24.43 24.26 -39.32
C SER A 88 23.54 23.00 -39.35
N TRP A 89 23.98 21.91 -39.96
CA TRP A 89 23.24 20.65 -40.00
C TRP A 89 23.12 19.99 -38.61
N LEU A 90 24.14 20.13 -37.74
CA LEU A 90 24.09 19.62 -36.37
C LEU A 90 23.14 20.46 -35.49
N ILE A 91 23.17 21.78 -35.67
CA ILE A 91 22.25 22.70 -34.97
C ILE A 91 20.80 22.40 -35.36
N GLY A 92 20.52 22.26 -36.66
CA GLY A 92 19.17 21.97 -37.16
C GLY A 92 18.64 20.60 -36.74
N THR A 93 19.47 19.55 -36.81
CA THR A 93 19.06 18.20 -36.37
C THR A 93 18.82 18.14 -34.87
N GLY A 94 19.68 18.75 -34.06
CA GLY A 94 19.48 18.87 -32.61
C GLY A 94 18.18 19.60 -32.27
N ALA A 95 17.88 20.73 -32.93
CA ALA A 95 16.64 21.46 -32.74
C ALA A 95 15.40 20.62 -33.07
N LEU A 96 15.43 19.88 -34.19
CA LEU A 96 14.32 19.01 -34.60
C LEU A 96 14.09 17.85 -33.61
N ILE A 97 15.16 17.23 -33.11
CA ILE A 97 15.07 16.19 -32.08
C ILE A 97 14.46 16.77 -30.80
N GLY A 98 14.94 17.93 -30.35
CA GLY A 98 14.41 18.61 -29.17
C GLY A 98 12.91 18.94 -29.31
N ALA A 99 12.51 19.47 -30.46
CA ALA A 99 11.11 19.78 -30.77
C ALA A 99 10.23 18.51 -30.83
N ALA A 100 10.71 17.42 -31.43
CA ALA A 100 9.98 16.16 -31.51
C ALA A 100 9.75 15.53 -30.12
N LEU A 101 10.76 15.57 -29.25
CA LEU A 101 10.66 15.07 -27.86
C LEU A 101 9.68 15.92 -27.05
N ALA A 102 9.76 17.25 -27.16
CA ALA A 102 8.83 18.17 -26.49
C ALA A 102 7.39 17.97 -26.99
N GLY A 103 7.19 17.82 -28.31
CA GLY A 103 5.88 17.54 -28.89
C GLY A 103 5.31 16.20 -28.41
N THR A 104 6.13 15.16 -28.35
CA THR A 104 5.72 13.84 -27.84
C THR A 104 5.30 13.91 -26.37
N MET A 105 6.04 14.64 -25.53
CA MET A 105 5.70 14.84 -24.12
C MET A 105 4.34 15.52 -23.96
N THR A 106 4.05 16.54 -24.77
CA THR A 106 2.76 17.24 -24.79
C THR A 106 1.61 16.32 -25.21
N VAL A 107 1.77 15.55 -26.30
CA VAL A 107 0.76 14.59 -26.76
C VAL A 107 0.50 13.50 -25.70
N LEU A 108 1.55 13.03 -25.02
CA LEU A 108 1.44 12.07 -23.94
C LEU A 108 0.89 12.69 -22.64
N GLY A 109 0.82 14.01 -22.51
CA GLY A 109 0.35 14.69 -21.29
C GLY A 109 0.96 14.11 -20.01
N ALA A 110 2.26 13.77 -20.06
CA ALA A 110 2.91 12.94 -19.05
C ALA A 110 2.84 13.56 -17.65
N GLU A 111 3.10 14.87 -17.54
CA GLU A 111 2.98 15.63 -16.30
C GLU A 111 1.54 15.59 -15.74
N ARG A 112 0.53 15.89 -16.57
CA ARG A 112 -0.88 15.87 -16.16
C ARG A 112 -1.28 14.50 -15.60
N ARG A 113 -0.87 13.42 -16.28
CA ARG A 113 -1.13 12.03 -15.85
C ARG A 113 -0.39 11.69 -14.55
N ALA A 114 0.84 12.14 -14.38
CA ALA A 114 1.60 11.94 -13.16
C ALA A 114 0.94 12.63 -11.95
N THR A 115 0.57 13.89 -12.11
CA THR A 115 -0.09 14.69 -11.06
C THR A 115 -1.45 14.11 -10.70
N ARG A 116 -2.27 13.76 -11.69
CA ARG A 116 -3.60 13.15 -11.46
C ARG A 116 -3.48 11.81 -10.74
N ALA A 117 -2.59 10.92 -11.20
CA ALA A 117 -2.35 9.64 -10.54
C ALA A 117 -1.86 9.84 -9.09
N LYS A 118 -1.00 10.82 -8.83
CA LYS A 118 -0.53 11.12 -7.47
C LYS A 118 -1.65 11.62 -6.56
N ILE A 119 -2.53 12.50 -7.05
CA ILE A 119 -3.70 12.99 -6.30
C ILE A 119 -4.61 11.81 -5.95
N CYS A 120 -4.99 10.99 -6.93
CA CYS A 120 -5.85 9.82 -6.69
C CYS A 120 -5.18 8.80 -5.76
N ALA A 121 -3.86 8.62 -5.86
CA ALA A 121 -3.13 7.72 -4.96
C ALA A 121 -3.21 8.18 -3.51
N ASN A 122 -3.02 9.48 -3.26
CA ASN A 122 -3.13 10.06 -1.94
C ASN A 122 -4.56 9.94 -1.39
N THR A 123 -5.59 10.24 -2.19
CA THR A 123 -6.97 10.14 -1.71
C THR A 123 -7.38 8.71 -1.39
N PHE A 124 -6.93 7.72 -2.17
CA PHE A 124 -7.12 6.31 -1.81
C PHE A 124 -6.37 5.93 -0.52
N HIS A 125 -5.16 6.45 -0.32
CA HIS A 125 -4.40 6.22 0.91
C HIS A 125 -5.11 6.86 2.13
N ASP A 126 -5.69 8.04 1.98
CA ASP A 126 -6.48 8.68 3.04
C ASP A 126 -7.72 7.84 3.38
N ILE A 127 -8.43 7.31 2.37
CA ILE A 127 -9.58 6.40 2.57
C ILE A 127 -9.13 5.11 3.29
N GLN A 128 -7.96 4.58 2.93
CA GLN A 128 -7.39 3.40 3.58
C GLN A 128 -7.12 3.66 5.07
N ASP A 129 -6.47 4.78 5.39
CA ASP A 129 -6.17 5.15 6.78
C ASP A 129 -7.44 5.43 7.60
N ASP A 130 -8.43 6.09 6.99
CA ASP A 130 -9.74 6.35 7.61
C ASP A 130 -10.49 5.04 7.86
N ALA A 131 -10.52 4.13 6.89
CA ALA A 131 -11.16 2.81 7.04
C ALA A 131 -10.49 1.98 8.13
N ARG A 132 -9.16 1.96 8.18
CA ARG A 132 -8.38 1.30 9.23
C ARG A 132 -8.70 1.88 10.60
N ARG A 133 -8.70 3.21 10.75
CA ARG A 133 -9.03 3.89 12.00
C ARG A 133 -10.45 3.58 12.43
N LEU A 134 -11.41 3.67 11.51
CA LEU A 134 -12.83 3.39 11.76
C LEU A 134 -12.99 1.95 12.29
N LEU A 135 -12.39 0.97 11.60
CA LEU A 135 -12.47 -0.45 11.99
C LEU A 135 -11.82 -0.74 13.34
N THR A 136 -10.63 -0.18 13.59
CA THR A 136 -9.80 -0.57 14.73
C THR A 136 -10.08 0.20 16.01
N ILE A 137 -10.62 1.42 15.92
CA ILE A 137 -10.79 2.32 17.06
C ILE A 137 -12.27 2.66 17.24
N ASP A 138 -12.89 3.23 16.21
CA ASP A 138 -14.18 3.92 16.39
C ASP A 138 -15.37 2.93 16.42
N LEU A 139 -15.35 1.90 15.57
CA LEU A 139 -16.47 0.98 15.34
C LEU A 139 -16.93 0.26 16.61
N ALA A 140 -16.03 -0.06 17.54
CA ALA A 140 -16.36 -0.75 18.78
C ALA A 140 -17.30 0.05 19.70
N THR A 141 -17.39 1.37 19.51
CA THR A 141 -18.20 2.28 20.33
C THR A 141 -19.39 2.88 19.61
N MET A 142 -19.49 2.66 18.30
CA MET A 142 -20.53 3.24 17.44
C MET A 142 -21.86 2.49 17.53
N LYS A 143 -22.95 3.21 17.30
CA LYS A 143 -24.25 2.59 17.03
C LYS A 143 -24.31 2.07 15.59
N LEU A 144 -25.21 1.13 15.34
CA LEU A 144 -25.38 0.51 14.01
C LEU A 144 -25.66 1.55 12.91
N ASP A 145 -26.57 2.49 13.14
CA ASP A 145 -26.91 3.52 12.15
C ASP A 145 -25.74 4.46 11.84
N GLU A 146 -24.97 4.83 12.87
CA GLU A 146 -23.77 5.66 12.74
C GLU A 146 -22.67 4.92 11.95
N ALA A 147 -22.48 3.63 12.24
CA ALA A 147 -21.53 2.77 11.53
C ALA A 147 -21.90 2.59 10.05
N HIS A 148 -23.19 2.41 9.74
CA HIS A 148 -23.67 2.36 8.35
C HIS A 148 -23.46 3.68 7.61
N ALA A 149 -23.71 4.82 8.27
CA ALA A 149 -23.47 6.13 7.68
C ALA A 149 -21.98 6.37 7.39
N ALA A 150 -21.09 5.97 8.32
CA ALA A 150 -19.65 6.05 8.15
C ALA A 150 -19.16 5.17 6.99
N LEU A 151 -19.63 3.92 6.91
CA LEU A 151 -19.32 3.02 5.80
C LEU A 151 -19.81 3.59 4.45
N THR A 152 -21.03 4.12 4.41
CA THR A 152 -21.58 4.73 3.19
C THR A 152 -20.72 5.91 2.73
N SER A 153 -20.29 6.77 3.66
CA SER A 153 -19.39 7.89 3.37
C SER A 153 -18.04 7.43 2.79
N LEU A 154 -17.44 6.36 3.35
CA LEU A 154 -16.20 5.77 2.80
C LEU A 154 -16.41 5.23 1.39
N CYS A 155 -17.49 4.48 1.16
CA CYS A 155 -17.84 3.92 -0.14
C CYS A 155 -18.06 5.01 -1.20
N ASP A 156 -18.70 6.12 -0.82
CA ASP A 156 -18.98 7.20 -1.75
C ASP A 156 -17.72 7.99 -2.11
N ARG A 157 -16.85 8.30 -1.12
CA ARG A 157 -15.51 8.86 -1.38
C ARG A 157 -14.66 7.95 -2.27
N TYR A 158 -14.75 6.64 -2.05
CA TYR A 158 -14.05 5.65 -2.88
C TYR A 158 -14.57 5.65 -4.32
N LYS A 159 -15.90 5.66 -4.52
CA LYS A 159 -16.52 5.73 -5.86
C LYS A 159 -16.13 7.01 -6.59
N GLU A 160 -16.19 8.16 -5.91
CA GLU A 160 -15.79 9.45 -6.47
C GLU A 160 -14.31 9.45 -6.90
N THR A 161 -13.43 8.97 -6.02
CA THR A 161 -12.00 8.83 -6.35
C THR A 161 -11.79 7.88 -7.54
N ARG A 162 -12.50 6.76 -7.58
CA ARG A 162 -12.41 5.78 -8.67
C ARG A 162 -12.89 6.34 -10.00
N GLN A 163 -13.93 7.18 -10.02
CA GLN A 163 -14.42 7.84 -11.23
C GLN A 163 -13.41 8.86 -11.77
N THR A 164 -12.66 9.51 -10.88
CA THR A 164 -11.64 10.49 -11.28
C THR A 164 -10.30 9.84 -11.64
N ALA A 165 -10.04 8.60 -11.23
CA ALA A 165 -8.80 7.89 -11.51
C ALA A 165 -8.71 7.41 -12.98
N ASP A 166 -7.54 7.60 -13.59
CA ASP A 166 -7.28 7.05 -14.93
C ASP A 166 -7.13 5.51 -14.85
N ALA A 167 -7.66 4.80 -15.86
CA ALA A 167 -7.55 3.35 -15.94
C ALA A 167 -6.07 2.91 -16.00
N PRO A 168 -5.59 2.15 -15.01
CA PRO A 168 -4.18 1.83 -14.92
C PRO A 168 -3.79 0.76 -15.95
N ALA A 169 -2.64 0.95 -16.60
CA ALA A 169 -2.06 -0.08 -17.46
C ALA A 169 -1.64 -1.31 -16.62
N ARG A 170 -1.74 -2.51 -17.23
CA ARG A 170 -1.38 -3.80 -16.59
C ARG A 170 -0.01 -3.81 -15.92
N ARG A 171 0.97 -3.11 -16.51
CA ARG A 171 2.32 -2.97 -15.96
C ARG A 171 2.35 -2.28 -14.58
N PHE A 172 1.50 -1.29 -14.35
CA PHE A 172 1.44 -0.57 -13.07
C PHE A 172 0.80 -1.45 -12.00
N TYR A 173 -0.24 -2.18 -12.39
CA TYR A 173 -0.87 -3.17 -11.52
C TYR A 173 0.11 -4.26 -11.05
N GLN A 174 0.88 -4.84 -11.97
CA GLN A 174 1.89 -5.84 -11.60
C GLN A 174 2.99 -5.30 -10.68
N ARG A 175 3.44 -4.06 -10.89
CA ARG A 175 4.43 -3.41 -10.00
C ARG A 175 3.84 -3.15 -8.62
N ALA A 176 2.58 -2.73 -8.56
CA ALA A 176 1.86 -2.50 -7.31
C ALA A 176 1.70 -3.78 -6.50
N LEU A 177 1.24 -4.86 -7.14
CA LEU A 177 1.15 -6.18 -6.49
C LEU A 177 2.49 -6.67 -5.98
N ARG A 178 3.57 -6.50 -6.75
CA ARG A 178 4.91 -6.86 -6.28
C ARG A 178 5.30 -6.06 -5.04
N ASN A 179 5.03 -4.76 -5.02
CA ASN A 179 5.35 -3.90 -3.88
C ASN A 179 4.58 -4.35 -2.61
N LEU A 180 3.28 -4.62 -2.74
CA LEU A 180 2.47 -5.12 -1.62
C LEU A 180 2.96 -6.48 -1.11
N ARG A 181 3.31 -7.41 -2.01
CA ARG A 181 3.87 -8.72 -1.65
C ARG A 181 5.23 -8.61 -0.94
N GLU A 182 6.06 -7.64 -1.33
CA GLU A 182 7.34 -7.34 -0.68
C GLU A 182 7.17 -6.58 0.66
N GLY A 183 5.93 -6.42 1.11
CA GLY A 183 5.56 -5.79 2.37
C GLY A 183 5.45 -4.27 2.30
N GLY A 184 5.20 -3.71 1.11
CA GLY A 184 4.82 -2.30 0.96
C GLY A 184 3.60 -1.96 1.84
N GLN A 185 3.56 -0.73 2.34
CA GLN A 185 2.45 -0.20 3.15
C GLN A 185 2.16 -1.00 4.44
N GLN A 186 3.20 -1.55 5.07
CA GLN A 186 3.12 -2.16 6.40
C GLN A 186 3.67 -1.24 7.48
N PHE A 187 3.11 -1.36 8.69
CA PHE A 187 3.60 -0.66 9.87
C PHE A 187 4.57 -1.54 10.65
N ALA A 188 5.73 -0.98 10.99
CA ALA A 188 6.74 -1.66 11.82
C ALA A 188 6.19 -2.09 13.20
N ILE A 189 5.16 -1.39 13.71
CA ILE A 189 4.50 -1.73 14.98
C ILE A 189 3.78 -3.08 14.87
N ASP A 190 3.18 -3.39 13.72
CA ASP A 190 2.43 -4.63 13.51
C ASP A 190 3.38 -5.81 13.31
N GLU A 191 4.50 -5.60 12.59
CA GLU A 191 5.60 -6.55 12.52
C GLU A 191 6.17 -6.87 13.92
N ALA A 192 6.38 -5.84 14.76
CA ALA A 192 6.89 -6.01 16.11
C ALA A 192 5.93 -6.79 17.02
N LYS A 193 4.61 -6.54 16.92
CA LYS A 193 3.58 -7.30 17.65
C LYS A 193 3.57 -8.77 17.23
N LYS A 194 3.69 -9.06 15.92
CA LYS A 194 3.77 -10.43 15.40
C LYS A 194 4.97 -11.16 15.98
N ASN A 195 6.16 -10.56 15.89
CA ASN A 195 7.39 -11.13 16.45
C ASN A 195 7.28 -11.40 17.96
N LYS A 196 6.63 -10.49 18.71
CA LYS A 196 6.41 -10.69 20.15
C LYS A 196 5.49 -11.88 20.44
N LYS A 197 4.42 -12.05 19.66
CA LYS A 197 3.50 -13.19 19.75
C LYS A 197 4.23 -14.51 19.46
N ASP A 198 5.09 -14.54 18.44
CA ASP A 198 5.85 -15.71 18.04
C ASP A 198 6.97 -16.07 19.04
N SER A 199 7.46 -15.08 19.80
CA SER A 199 8.45 -15.27 20.88
C SER A 199 7.87 -15.61 22.26
N ALA A 200 6.54 -15.61 22.40
CA ALA A 200 5.91 -15.99 23.67
C ALA A 200 6.10 -17.50 23.90
N PRO A 201 6.53 -17.94 25.11
CA PRO A 201 6.65 -19.36 25.40
C PRO A 201 5.29 -20.02 25.21
N THR A 202 5.26 -21.12 24.46
CA THR A 202 4.07 -21.96 24.32
C THR A 202 3.53 -22.25 25.72
N PRO A 203 2.23 -22.09 26.00
CA PRO A 203 1.65 -22.57 27.24
C PRO A 203 2.06 -24.03 27.38
N VAL A 204 2.91 -24.31 28.36
CA VAL A 204 3.28 -25.69 28.71
C VAL A 204 1.95 -26.35 29.05
N ASP A 205 1.60 -27.41 28.32
CA ASP A 205 0.39 -28.17 28.60
C ASP A 205 0.30 -28.39 30.12
N PRO A 206 -0.86 -28.18 30.77
CA PRO A 206 -1.00 -28.55 32.17
C PRO A 206 -0.53 -30.01 32.31
N PRO A 207 0.32 -30.32 33.30
CA PRO A 207 0.88 -31.66 33.42
C PRO A 207 -0.27 -32.65 33.34
N ALA A 208 -0.18 -33.58 32.38
CA ALA A 208 -1.18 -34.60 32.17
C ALA A 208 -1.54 -35.19 33.54
N LEU A 209 -2.84 -35.17 33.87
CA LEU A 209 -3.35 -35.83 35.07
C LEU A 209 -2.78 -37.25 35.07
N VAL A 210 -1.86 -37.52 35.99
CA VAL A 210 -1.33 -38.86 36.21
C VAL A 210 -2.55 -39.76 36.44
N PRO A 211 -2.73 -40.86 35.68
CA PRO A 211 -3.83 -41.77 35.94
C PRO A 211 -3.74 -42.23 37.39
N MET A 212 -4.77 -41.96 38.19
CA MET A 212 -4.90 -42.54 39.52
C MET A 212 -4.87 -44.07 39.35
N ASP A 213 -3.90 -44.71 39.99
CA ASP A 213 -3.76 -46.17 40.01
C ASP A 213 -5.06 -46.80 40.55
N PRO A 214 -5.68 -47.77 39.85
CA PRO A 214 -6.97 -48.35 40.23
C PRO A 214 -6.88 -49.33 41.42
N THR A 215 -5.78 -49.36 42.16
CA THR A 215 -5.53 -50.35 43.21
C THR A 215 -5.86 -49.89 44.63
N TYR A 216 -6.54 -48.75 44.81
CA TYR A 216 -7.10 -48.39 46.12
C TYR A 216 -8.35 -49.24 46.43
N SER A 217 -8.10 -50.50 46.81
CA SER A 217 -9.09 -51.37 47.45
C SER A 217 -9.24 -50.92 48.90
N ALA A 218 -10.33 -50.20 49.19
CA ALA A 218 -10.77 -49.98 50.57
C ALA A 218 -11.10 -51.34 51.19
N ASN A 219 -10.31 -51.78 52.17
CA ASN A 219 -10.61 -52.96 52.98
C ASN A 219 -11.54 -52.55 54.14
N PRO A 220 -12.81 -52.98 54.18
CA PRO A 220 -13.75 -52.57 55.20
C PRO A 220 -13.87 -53.59 56.34
N ASN A 221 -12.79 -54.27 56.74
CA ASN A 221 -12.83 -55.20 57.87
C ASN A 221 -11.51 -55.22 58.65
N LYS A 222 -11.38 -54.31 59.63
CA LYS A 222 -10.61 -54.53 60.87
C LYS A 222 -11.32 -53.82 62.02
N GLU A 223 -12.42 -54.43 62.48
CA GLU A 223 -12.83 -54.37 63.88
C GLU A 223 -12.12 -55.52 64.63
N ASN A 224 -11.28 -55.15 65.59
CA ASN A 224 -11.10 -55.73 66.93
C ASN A 224 -9.85 -55.15 67.59
#